data_AF-A0A379VXA4-F1
#
_entry.id   AF-A0A379VXA4-F1
#
_cell.length_a   1.000
_cell.length_b   1.000
_cell.length_c   1.000
_cell.angle_alpha   90.00
_cell.angle_beta   90.00
_cell.angle_gamma   90.00
#
_symmetry.space_group_name_H-M   'P 1'
#
loop_
_entity.id
_entity.type
_entity.pdbx_description
1 polymer ?
#
loop_
_entity_poly.entity_id
_entity_poly.type
_entity_poly.pdbx_seq_one_letter_code
_entity_poly.pdbx_strand_id
1 'polypeptide(L)'
;MVGSIIGGNVGKNITGGYFQNACPIRMSYVLNATGFPIARNSPYAKVSGADNKFYIYRVNDMIDYLTHTMGKPDLIVNNPKQSDFIGRKELS
;
A
#
# COMPACT_ATOMS: atom_id res chain seq x y z
N MET A 1 -14.92 4.62 -6.45
CA MET A 1 -13.59 5.19 -6.12
C MET A 1 -13.03 4.47 -4.88
N VAL A 2 -11.71 4.31 -4.76
CA VAL A 2 -11.07 3.61 -3.61
C VAL A 2 -11.57 4.14 -2.25
N GLY A 3 -11.77 5.46 -2.14
CA GLY A 3 -12.30 6.08 -0.92
C GLY A 3 -13.71 5.65 -0.52
N SER A 4 -14.59 5.37 -1.49
CA SER A 4 -15.96 4.89 -1.21
C SER A 4 -16.00 3.42 -0.77
N ILE A 5 -15.03 2.61 -1.22
CA ILE A 5 -14.95 1.19 -0.88
C ILE A 5 -14.38 1.03 0.54
N ILE A 6 -13.32 1.77 0.87
CA ILE A 6 -12.64 1.65 2.16
C ILE A 6 -13.36 2.48 3.24
N GLY A 7 -13.91 3.64 2.88
CA GLY A 7 -14.61 4.53 3.81
C GLY A 7 -13.71 5.07 4.93
N GLY A 8 -14.32 5.47 6.04
CA GLY A 8 -13.59 5.96 7.23
C GLY A 8 -12.74 7.20 6.97
N ASN A 9 -11.58 7.28 7.61
CA ASN A 9 -10.66 8.41 7.43
C ASN A 9 -9.99 8.37 6.05
N VAL A 10 -9.80 7.18 5.46
CA VAL A 10 -9.34 7.05 4.07
C VAL A 10 -10.30 7.75 3.11
N GLY A 11 -11.60 7.45 3.20
CA GLY A 11 -12.63 8.05 2.37
C GLY A 11 -12.69 9.58 2.53
N LYS A 12 -12.72 10.06 3.78
CA LYS A 12 -12.73 11.50 4.09
C LYS A 12 -11.54 12.25 3.46
N ASN A 13 -10.33 11.70 3.57
CA ASN A 13 -9.13 12.34 3.03
C ASN A 13 -9.07 12.31 1.49
N ILE A 14 -9.60 11.27 0.84
CA ILE A 14 -9.74 11.22 -0.63
C ILE A 14 -10.78 12.24 -1.10
N THR A 15 -11.95 12.29 -0.47
CA THR A 15 -13.01 13.26 -0.81
C THR A 15 -12.56 14.70 -0.60
N GLY A 16 -11.77 14.96 0.45
CA GLY A 16 -11.18 16.27 0.71
C GLY A 16 -10.00 16.63 -0.21
N GLY A 17 -9.58 15.76 -1.13
CA GLY A 17 -8.48 16.02 -2.06
C GLY A 17 -7.07 15.93 -1.46
N TYR A 18 -6.93 15.51 -0.19
CA TYR A 18 -5.64 15.35 0.48
C TYR A 18 -4.87 14.12 -0.04
N PHE A 19 -5.59 13.06 -0.42
CA PHE A 19 -5.01 11.86 -1.00
C PHE A 19 -5.33 11.76 -2.48
N GLN A 20 -4.41 12.25 -3.31
CA GLN A 20 -4.54 12.18 -4.77
C GLN A 20 -3.92 10.90 -5.35
N ASN A 21 -2.87 10.38 -4.72
CA ASN A 21 -2.25 9.12 -5.12
C ASN A 21 -2.86 7.94 -4.35
N ALA A 22 -3.69 7.15 -5.03
CA ALA A 22 -4.33 5.98 -4.45
C ALA A 22 -3.44 4.72 -4.42
N CYS A 23 -2.24 4.75 -5.00
CA CYS A 23 -1.35 3.58 -5.08
C CYS A 23 -1.04 2.94 -3.70
N PRO A 24 -0.50 3.66 -2.70
CA PRO A 24 -0.19 3.05 -1.39
C PRO A 24 -1.45 2.61 -0.65
N ILE A 25 -2.60 3.24 -0.90
CA ILE A 25 -3.88 2.87 -0.31
C ILE A 25 -4.40 1.55 -0.89
N ARG A 26 -4.26 1.34 -2.21
CA ARG A 26 -4.60 0.05 -2.87
C ARG A 26 -3.72 -1.08 -2.35
N MET A 27 -2.42 -0.84 -2.20
CA MET A 27 -1.51 -1.84 -1.66
C MET A 27 -1.84 -2.19 -0.20
N SER A 28 -2.12 -1.17 0.62
CA SER A 28 -2.59 -1.38 1.99
C SER A 28 -3.88 -2.22 2.04
N TYR A 29 -4.82 -1.98 1.12
CA TYR A 29 -6.05 -2.77 1.02
C TYR A 29 -5.76 -4.24 0.70
N VAL A 30 -4.88 -4.52 -0.26
CA VAL A 30 -4.48 -5.89 -0.62
C VAL A 30 -3.92 -6.60 0.61
N LEU A 31 -2.93 -6.01 1.29
CA LEU A 31 -2.30 -6.58 2.49
C LEU A 31 -3.33 -6.87 3.60
N ASN A 32 -4.22 -5.91 3.86
CA ASN A 32 -5.30 -6.04 4.85
C ASN A 32 -6.33 -7.13 4.49
N ALA A 33 -6.54 -7.40 3.20
CA ALA A 33 -7.50 -8.39 2.70
C ALA A 33 -6.89 -9.80 2.60
N THR A 34 -5.57 -9.92 2.41
CA THR A 34 -4.86 -11.20 2.22
C THR A 34 -4.25 -11.79 3.50
N GLY A 35 -4.58 -11.22 4.67
CA GLY A 35 -4.14 -11.75 5.96
C GLY A 35 -2.83 -11.16 6.49
N PHE A 36 -2.32 -10.09 5.88
CA PHE A 36 -1.11 -9.37 6.31
C PHE A 36 -1.46 -7.94 6.77
N PRO A 37 -2.26 -7.77 7.83
CA PRO A 37 -2.77 -6.45 8.20
C PRO A 37 -1.66 -5.49 8.63
N ILE A 38 -1.78 -4.22 8.24
CA ILE A 38 -0.86 -3.18 8.68
C ILE A 38 -1.07 -2.93 10.18
N ALA A 39 -0.03 -3.21 10.97
CA ALA A 39 -0.10 -3.11 12.42
C ALA A 39 -0.35 -1.67 12.89
N ARG A 40 -1.14 -1.51 13.96
CA ARG A 40 -1.46 -0.19 14.55
C ARG A 40 -0.22 0.57 15.00
N ASN A 41 0.77 -0.13 15.53
CA ASN A 41 2.04 0.42 16.00
C ASN A 41 3.11 0.52 14.89
N SER A 42 2.75 0.24 13.64
CA SER A 42 3.65 0.46 12.51
C SER A 42 4.12 1.93 12.48
N PRO A 43 5.44 2.19 12.27
CA PRO A 43 6.02 3.53 12.36
C PRO A 43 5.65 4.44 11.17
N TYR A 44 4.99 3.88 10.15
CA TYR A 44 4.62 4.59 8.93
C TYR A 44 3.34 5.41 9.06
N ALA A 45 3.23 6.47 8.25
CA ALA A 45 2.08 7.35 8.24
C ALA A 45 0.85 6.62 7.66
N LYS A 46 -0.20 6.50 8.48
CA LYS A 46 -1.39 5.70 8.18
C LYS A 46 -2.65 6.30 8.78
N VAL A 47 -3.78 6.03 8.15
CA VAL A 47 -5.12 6.39 8.65
C VAL A 47 -6.03 5.15 8.68
N SER A 48 -7.12 5.20 9.43
CA SER A 48 -8.08 4.10 9.50
C SER A 48 -9.11 4.12 8.37
N GLY A 49 -9.50 2.94 7.89
CA GLY A 49 -10.69 2.72 7.08
C GLY A 49 -11.96 2.58 7.92
N ALA A 50 -13.11 2.34 7.27
CA ALA A 50 -14.36 2.02 7.95
C ALA A 50 -14.34 0.64 8.62
N ASP A 51 -13.45 -0.25 8.15
CA ASP A 51 -13.20 -1.59 8.68
C ASP A 51 -12.28 -1.61 9.91
N ASN A 52 -11.91 -0.43 10.43
CA ASN A 52 -10.95 -0.23 11.53
C ASN A 52 -9.53 -0.74 11.23
N LYS A 53 -9.20 -1.08 9.99
CA LYS A 53 -7.83 -1.41 9.57
C LYS A 53 -7.08 -0.14 9.16
N PHE A 54 -5.75 -0.24 9.11
CA PHE A 54 -4.88 0.89 8.79
C PHE A 54 -4.41 0.87 7.34
N TYR A 55 -4.30 2.05 6.76
CA TYR A 55 -3.90 2.26 5.37
C TYR A 55 -2.79 3.30 5.29
N ILE A 56 -1.64 2.90 4.78
CA ILE A 56 -0.52 3.79 4.48
C ILE A 56 -0.88 4.62 3.24
N TYR A 57 -0.62 5.91 3.29
CA TYR A 57 -1.01 6.85 2.23
C TYR A 57 0.18 7.54 1.55
N ARG A 58 1.41 7.28 1.99
CA ARG A 58 2.65 7.76 1.36
C ARG A 58 3.30 6.63 0.57
N VAL A 59 3.79 6.94 -0.64
CA VAL A 59 4.44 5.94 -1.51
C VAL A 59 5.75 5.45 -0.88
N ASN A 60 6.59 6.36 -0.39
CA ASN A 60 7.88 6.02 0.23
C ASN A 60 7.68 5.09 1.45
N ASP A 61 6.76 5.45 2.35
CA ASP A 61 6.40 4.62 3.50
C ASP A 61 5.94 3.21 3.10
N MET A 62 5.24 3.05 1.97
CA MET A 62 4.81 1.74 1.48
C MET A 62 6.00 0.90 0.98
N ILE A 63 6.94 1.52 0.25
CA ILE A 63 8.16 0.84 -0.23
C ILE A 63 9.00 0.38 0.98
N ASP A 64 9.17 1.26 1.96
CA ASP A 64 9.90 0.94 3.19
C ASP A 64 9.20 -0.17 3.98
N TYR A 65 7.87 -0.11 4.09
CA TYR A 65 7.07 -1.13 4.76
C TYR A 65 7.24 -2.51 4.12
N LEU A 66 7.16 -2.60 2.79
CA LEU A 66 7.32 -3.86 2.07
C LEU A 66 8.73 -4.43 2.28
N THR A 67 9.76 -3.58 2.20
CA THR A 67 11.16 -4.00 2.45
C THR A 67 11.37 -4.53 3.86
N HIS A 68 10.75 -3.91 4.87
CA HIS A 68 10.87 -4.36 6.25
C HIS A 68 10.05 -5.62 6.55
N THR A 69 8.88 -5.78 5.93
CA THR A 69 7.94 -6.88 6.25
C THR A 69 8.13 -8.13 5.41
N MET A 70 8.53 -7.99 4.14
CA MET A 70 8.77 -9.11 3.23
C MET A 70 10.24 -9.51 3.13
N GLY A 71 11.14 -8.73 3.74
CA GLY A 71 12.57 -8.97 3.69
C GLY A 71 13.20 -8.50 2.38
N LYS A 72 14.32 -9.10 2.01
CA LYS A 72 15.07 -8.67 0.81
C LYS A 72 14.26 -9.00 -0.45
N PRO A 73 14.18 -8.07 -1.41
CA PRO A 73 13.54 -8.35 -2.69
C PRO A 73 14.30 -9.45 -3.43
N ASP A 74 13.55 -10.36 -4.07
CA ASP A 74 14.12 -11.46 -4.85
C ASP A 74 14.83 -10.99 -6.13
N LEU A 75 14.50 -9.79 -6.62
CA LEU A 75 15.07 -9.20 -7.82
C LEU A 75 15.19 -7.67 -7.67
N ILE A 76 16.36 -7.14 -8.01
CA ILE A 76 16.60 -5.71 -8.15
C ILE A 76 17.17 -5.49 -9.56
N VAL A 77 16.44 -4.72 -10.38
CA VAL A 77 16.86 -4.39 -11.75
C VAL A 77 17.11 -2.89 -11.85
N ASN A 78 18.29 -2.51 -12.33
CA ASN A 78 18.60 -1.14 -12.67
C ASN A 78 18.03 -0.82 -14.07
N ASN A 79 17.23 0.25 -14.20
CA ASN A 79 16.49 0.62 -15.42
C ASN A 79 15.53 -0.48 -15.91
N PRO A 80 14.48 -0.81 -15.12
CA PRO A 80 13.61 -1.94 -15.38
C PRO A 80 12.82 -1.79 -16.68
N LYS A 81 12.72 -2.90 -17.44
CA LYS A 81 11.83 -3.09 -18.58
C LYS A 81 10.84 -4.21 -18.26
N GLN A 82 9.67 -4.18 -18.89
CA GLN A 82 8.65 -5.22 -18.70
C GLN A 82 9.19 -6.63 -19.03
N SER A 83 10.15 -6.73 -19.97
CA SER A 83 10.85 -7.98 -20.31
C SER A 83 11.59 -8.62 -19.15
N ASP A 84 12.06 -7.82 -18.20
CA ASP A 84 12.91 -8.28 -17.10
C ASP A 84 12.11 -9.07 -16.04
N PHE A 85 10.77 -8.98 -16.10
CA PHE A 85 9.84 -9.65 -15.20
C PHE A 85 9.00 -10.75 -15.90
N ILE A 86 9.31 -11.09 -17.16
CA ILE A 86 8.57 -12.15 -17.88
C ILE A 86 8.71 -13.49 -17.14
N GLY A 87 7.57 -14.16 -16.91
CA GLY A 87 7.51 -15.45 -16.23
C GLY A 87 7.41 -15.37 -14.71
N ARG A 88 7.41 -14.17 -14.11
CA ARG A 88 7.22 -13.96 -12.68
C ARG A 88 5.88 -13.29 -12.35
N LYS A 89 5.28 -13.62 -11.21
CA LYS A 89 4.09 -12.95 -10.66
C LYS A 89 4.50 -12.26 -9.36
N GLU A 90 4.83 -10.98 -9.47
CA GLU A 90 5.39 -10.17 -8.39
C GLU A 90 4.49 -8.96 -8.09
N LEU A 91 4.72 -8.28 -6.96
CA LEU A 91 4.23 -6.91 -6.77
C LEU A 91 5.03 -5.98 -7.69
N SER A 92 4.40 -5.48 -8.76
CA SER A 92 4.96 -4.46 -9.66
C SER A 92 4.61 -3.04 -9.21
#